data_AF-A0A1K0IQZ8-F1
#
_entry.id   AF-A0A1K0IQZ8-F1
#
_cell.length_a   1.000
_cell.length_b   1.000
_cell.length_c   1.000
_cell.angle_alpha   90.00
_cell.angle_beta   90.00
_cell.angle_gamma   90.00
#
_symmetry.space_group_name_H-M   'P 1'
#
loop_
_entity.id
_entity.type
_entity.pdbx_description
1 polymer ?
#
loop_
_entity_poly.entity_id
_entity_poly.type
_entity_poly.pdbx_seq_one_letter_code
_entity_poly.pdbx_strand_id
1 'polypeptide(L)' 'MLFLNQTGVAAFDGTAYGLSPCLRFSFATSLAVIEEGCERLKRAVATLR' A
#
# COMPACT_ATOMS: atom_id res chain seq x y z
N MET A 1 0.49 2.33 10.42
CA MET A 1 1.55 2.41 9.39
C MET A 1 2.22 1.05 9.14
N LEU A 2 1.46 -0.01 8.85
CA LEU A 2 2.04 -1.34 8.65
C LEU A 2 2.84 -1.42 7.33
N PHE A 3 2.23 -0.96 6.22
CA PHE A 3 2.83 -1.01 4.88
C PHE A 3 4.13 -0.17 4.75
N LEU A 4 4.15 1.01 5.36
CA LEU A 4 5.32 1.88 5.30
C LEU A 4 6.49 1.30 6.11
N ASN A 5 6.23 0.88 7.35
CA ASN A 5 7.29 0.44 8.25
C ASN A 5 7.82 -0.97 7.93
N GLN A 6 6.99 -1.86 7.36
CA GLN A 6 7.43 -3.24 7.08
C GLN A 6 7.87 -3.46 5.64
N THR A 7 7.33 -2.72 4.67
CA THR A 7 7.57 -3.01 3.25
C THR A 7 7.97 -1.79 2.42
N GLY A 8 8.08 -0.62 3.06
CA GLY A 8 8.45 0.63 2.38
C GLY A 8 7.39 1.12 1.39
N VAL A 9 6.13 0.72 1.55
CA VAL A 9 5.02 1.17 0.70
C VAL A 9 4.20 2.21 1.46
N ALA A 10 4.20 3.44 0.97
CA ALA A 10 3.38 4.51 1.53
C ALA A 10 1.93 4.37 1.04
N ALA A 11 1.01 4.24 1.98
CA ALA A 11 -0.43 4.21 1.72
C ALA A 11 -1.13 5.20 2.67
N PHE A 12 -2.18 5.86 2.19
CA PHE A 12 -3.04 6.69 3.02
C PHE A 12 -4.23 5.88 3.53
N ASP A 13 -4.61 6.10 4.78
CA ASP A 13 -5.85 5.58 5.34
C ASP A 13 -7.07 6.27 4.70
N GLY A 14 -8.00 5.49 4.18
CA GLY A 14 -9.20 5.98 3.51
C GLY A 14 -10.21 6.67 4.43
N THR A 15 -10.03 6.62 5.75
CA THR A 15 -10.88 7.31 6.74
C THR A 15 -10.90 8.82 6.51
N ALA A 16 -9.79 9.40 6.04
CA ALA A 16 -9.73 10.82 5.66
C ALA A 16 -10.68 11.19 4.50
N TYR A 17 -11.15 10.19 3.75
CA TYR A 17 -12.09 10.33 2.63
C TYR A 17 -13.48 9.73 2.94
N GLY A 18 -13.73 9.28 4.16
CA GLY A 18 -15.00 8.62 4.53
C GLY A 18 -15.17 7.23 3.92
N LEU A 19 -14.08 6.60 3.45
CA LEU A 19 -14.10 5.32 2.71
C LEU A 19 -13.50 4.17 3.52
N SER A 20 -13.60 4.19 4.85
CA SER A 20 -13.13 3.07 5.68
C SER A 20 -13.86 1.77 5.31
N PRO A 21 -13.16 0.63 5.13
CA PRO A 21 -11.75 0.34 5.48
C PRO A 21 -10.77 0.38 4.29
N CYS A 22 -11.02 1.20 3.26
CA CYS A 22 -10.16 1.27 2.08
C CYS A 22 -8.82 1.98 2.33
N LEU A 23 -7.82 1.64 1.51
CA LEU A 23 -6.52 2.32 1.45
C LEU A 23 -6.37 3.06 0.12
N ARG A 24 -5.66 4.19 0.13
CA ARG A 24 -5.35 4.95 -1.07
C ARG A 24 -3.87 4.88 -1.42
N PHE A 25 -3.59 4.51 -2.66
CA PHE A 25 -2.25 4.49 -3.26
C PHE A 25 -2.17 5.51 -4.40
N SER A 26 -1.00 6.14 -4.55
CA SER A 26 -0.69 6.92 -5.75
C SER A 26 -0.04 6.01 -6.79
N PHE A 27 -0.55 6.02 -8.01
CA PHE A 27 -0.01 5.28 -9.15
C PHE A 27 0.54 6.21 -10.24
N ALA A 28 0.65 7.51 -9.97
CA ALA A 28 1.22 8.50 -10.89
C ALA A 28 2.76 8.39 -10.92
N THR A 29 3.27 7.25 -11.37
CA THR A 29 4.70 6.88 -11.46
C THR A 29 4.91 5.85 -12.56
N SER A 30 6.14 5.39 -12.76
CA SER A 30 6.46 4.37 -13.77
C SER A 30 5.86 2.99 -13.44
N LEU A 31 5.60 2.18 -14.47
CA LEU A 31 5.08 0.82 -14.31
C LEU A 31 5.99 -0.05 -13.43
N ALA A 32 7.31 0.07 -13.59
CA ALA A 32 8.28 -0.69 -12.80
C ALA A 32 8.13 -0.43 -11.28
N VAL A 33 7.88 0.83 -10.89
CA VAL A 33 7.64 1.19 -9.47
C VAL A 33 6.30 0.64 -8.98
N ILE A 34 5.28 0.62 -9.84
CA ILE A 34 3.97 0.06 -9.49
C ILE A 34 4.10 -1.46 -9.27
N GLU A 35 4.77 -2.17 -10.17
CA GLU A 35 5.01 -3.61 -10.06
C GLU A 35 5.80 -3.97 -8.80
N GLU A 36 6.87 -3.24 -8.50
CA GLU A 36 7.64 -3.42 -7.28
C GLU A 36 6.77 -3.16 -6.02
N GLY A 37 5.96 -2.10 -6.04
CA GLY A 37 5.02 -1.78 -4.98
C GLY A 37 4.01 -2.91 -4.73
N CYS A 38 3.45 -3.48 -5.80
CA CYS A 38 2.54 -4.63 -5.73
C CYS A 38 3.21 -5.86 -5.10
N GLU A 39 4.45 -6.19 -5.48
CA GLU A 39 5.19 -7.31 -4.90
C GLU A 39 5.50 -7.11 -3.41
N ARG A 40 5.86 -5.88 -3.02
CA ARG A 40 6.06 -5.50 -1.61
C ARG A 40 4.75 -5.63 -0.81
N LEU A 41 3.64 -5.13 -1.37
CA LEU A 41 2.32 -5.24 -0.76
C LEU A 41 1.90 -6.69 -0.55
N LYS A 42 2.09 -7.54 -1.56
CA LYS A 42 1.78 -8.98 -1.50
C LYS A 42 2.54 -9.66 -0.36
N ARG A 43 3.83 -9.36 -0.19
CA ARG A 43 4.63 -9.86 0.94
C ARG A 43 4.09 -9.38 2.28
N ALA A 44 3.70 -8.11 2.41
CA ALA A 44 3.11 -7.58 3.65
C ALA A 44 1.84 -8.36 4.04
N VAL A 45 0.92 -8.51 3.10
CA VAL A 45 -0.37 -9.16 3.35
C VAL A 45 -0.20 -10.65 3.64
N ALA A 46 0.78 -11.33 3.03
CA ALA A 46 1.07 -12.74 3.31
C ALA A 46 1.53 -13.00 4.77
N THR A 47 1.95 -11.97 5.50
CA THR A 47 2.32 -12.09 6.92
C THR A 47 1.15 -11.85 7.88
N LEU A 48 0.01 -11.40 7.37
CA LEU A 48 -1.21 -11.20 8.16
C LEU A 48 -1.91 -12.55 8.38
N ARG A 49 -2.38 -12.78 9.60
CA ARG A 49 -3.16 -13.97 9.99
C ARG A 49 -4.64 -13.77 9.78
#